data_AF-A0AAV0S8E7-F1
#
_entry.id   AF-A0AAV0S8E7-F1
#
_cell.length_a   1.000
_cell.length_b   1.000
_cell.length_c   1.000
_cell.angle_alpha   90.00
_cell.angle_beta   90.00
_cell.angle_gamma   90.00
#
_symmetry.space_group_name_H-M   'P 1'
#
loop_
_entity.id
_entity.type
_entity.pdbx_description
1 polymer ?
#
loop_
_entity_poly.entity_id
_entity_poly.type
_entity_poly.pdbx_seq_one_letter_code
_entity_poly.pdbx_strand_id
1 'polypeptide(L)'
;KLNVLHIVVNCSLVILGWILVAGTFILCGVFLLLHNVVADTCVAMDDWVQHPTAKTAMDDFIPCVDNATAQETLVQSKQVSFQLVNIVDNVLANFSNRDNQSGPLVPVLCNPFNSDLTVKDCAPGEVGYHNATEAWKAYVCQVSSTGICTTPGRLTPSLYSQMASAVNVSYGLYRYGPFLVELEDCTFARRTFTDISNSYCPHLRRYTQWIYVGLVVVSAAVMLSLIFWVVYARERRHRVYTKQFMTGGGEQNKGPGHM
;
A
#
# COMPACT_ATOMS: atom_id res chain seq x y z
N LYS A 1 26.00 29.52 -44.66
CA LYS A 1 24.78 29.01 -43.97
C LYS A 1 24.83 27.49 -43.76
N LEU A 2 25.13 26.69 -44.79
CA LEU A 2 25.19 25.22 -44.70
C LEU A 2 26.24 24.69 -43.68
N ASN A 3 27.43 25.31 -43.60
CA ASN A 3 28.47 24.91 -42.63
C ASN A 3 28.11 25.20 -41.17
N VAL A 4 27.36 26.27 -40.90
CA VAL A 4 26.93 26.64 -39.54
C VAL A 4 25.85 25.68 -39.04
N LEU A 5 24.88 25.33 -39.90
CA LEU A 5 23.86 24.35 -39.59
C LEU A 5 24.47 22.96 -39.30
N HIS A 6 25.46 22.53 -40.10
CA HIS A 6 26.16 21.26 -39.90
C HIS A 6 26.95 21.22 -38.58
N ILE A 7 27.56 22.33 -38.16
CA ILE A 7 28.29 22.43 -36.89
C ILE A 7 27.32 22.38 -35.70
N VAL A 8 26.22 23.13 -35.77
CA VAL A 8 25.21 23.18 -34.70
C VAL A 8 24.57 21.80 -34.49
N VAL A 9 24.13 21.14 -35.57
CA VAL A 9 23.54 19.78 -35.51
C VAL A 9 24.53 18.77 -34.91
N ASN A 10 25.80 18.85 -35.34
CA ASN A 10 26.86 17.98 -34.83
C ASN A 10 27.10 18.17 -33.31
N CYS A 11 27.19 19.41 -32.84
CA CYS A 11 27.36 19.68 -31.41
C CYS A 11 26.16 19.20 -30.59
N SER A 12 24.94 19.40 -31.08
CA SER A 12 23.72 18.93 -30.42
C SER A 12 23.70 17.40 -30.27
N LEU A 13 24.10 16.64 -31.29
CA LEU A 13 24.16 15.17 -31.25
C LEU A 13 25.18 14.65 -30.21
N VAL A 14 26.33 15.31 -30.08
CA VAL A 14 27.34 14.96 -29.07
C VAL A 14 26.82 15.19 -27.67
N ILE A 15 26.22 16.36 -27.41
CA ILE A 15 25.69 16.71 -26.09
C ILE A 15 24.57 15.74 -25.70
N LEU A 16 23.62 15.48 -26.61
CA LEU A 16 22.55 14.51 -26.38
C LEU A 16 23.11 13.09 -26.14
N GLY A 17 24.13 12.70 -26.89
CA GLY A 17 24.82 11.42 -26.71
C GLY A 17 25.41 11.26 -25.30
N TRP A 18 26.15 12.26 -24.82
CA TRP A 18 26.73 12.21 -23.47
C TRP A 18 25.67 12.25 -22.36
N ILE A 19 24.56 12.97 -22.56
CA ILE A 19 23.41 12.95 -21.64
C ILE A 19 22.82 11.54 -21.58
N LEU A 20 22.65 10.86 -22.72
CA LEU A 20 22.16 9.48 -22.78
C LEU A 20 23.11 8.50 -22.08
N VAL A 21 24.42 8.64 -22.29
CA VAL A 21 25.44 7.84 -21.60
C VAL A 21 25.33 8.04 -20.08
N ALA A 22 25.32 9.29 -19.61
CA ALA A 22 25.19 9.58 -18.18
C ALA A 22 23.89 9.01 -17.59
N GLY A 23 22.76 9.19 -18.30
CA GLY A 23 21.47 8.65 -17.90
C GLY A 23 21.46 7.12 -17.82
N THR A 24 22.01 6.43 -18.82
CA THR A 24 22.10 4.96 -18.81
C THR A 24 22.99 4.43 -17.70
N PHE A 25 24.09 5.11 -17.36
CA PHE A 25 24.94 4.76 -16.21
C PHE A 25 24.22 4.91 -14.87
N ILE A 26 23.49 6.02 -14.68
CA ILE A 26 22.69 6.25 -13.47
C ILE A 26 21.60 5.18 -13.34
N LEU A 27 20.86 4.92 -14.42
CA LEU A 27 19.84 3.87 -14.44
C LEU A 27 20.44 2.50 -14.15
N CYS A 28 21.59 2.17 -14.75
CA CYS A 28 22.31 0.94 -14.49
C CYS A 28 22.65 0.77 -13.00
N GLY A 29 23.14 1.83 -12.34
CA GLY A 29 23.39 1.83 -10.89
C GLY A 29 22.12 1.60 -10.06
N VAL A 30 21.02 2.28 -10.41
CA VAL A 30 19.73 2.11 -9.72
C VAL A 30 19.20 0.67 -9.87
N PHE A 31 19.22 0.10 -11.08
CA PHE A 31 18.76 -1.26 -11.32
C PHE A 31 19.63 -2.33 -10.64
N LEU A 32 20.94 -2.08 -10.49
CA LEU A 32 21.82 -2.93 -9.68
C LEU A 32 21.41 -2.93 -8.20
N LEU A 33 21.16 -1.75 -7.64
CA LEU A 33 20.69 -1.65 -6.25
C LEU A 33 19.34 -2.33 -6.09
N LEU A 34 18.40 -2.09 -7.00
CA LEU A 34 17.09 -2.75 -7.00
C LEU A 34 17.22 -4.27 -7.07
N HIS A 35 18.12 -4.81 -7.90
CA HIS A 35 18.31 -6.25 -7.99
C HIS A 35 18.77 -6.87 -6.66
N ASN A 36 19.71 -6.22 -5.96
CA ASN A 36 20.20 -6.69 -4.67
C ASN A 36 19.12 -6.55 -3.58
N VAL A 37 18.47 -5.38 -3.49
CA VAL A 37 17.39 -5.15 -2.50
C VAL A 37 16.25 -6.14 -2.68
N VAL A 38 15.83 -6.41 -3.91
CA VAL A 38 14.79 -7.41 -4.20
C VAL A 38 15.26 -8.81 -3.79
N ALA A 39 16.50 -9.20 -4.14
CA ALA A 39 17.03 -10.50 -3.76
C ALA A 39 17.08 -10.68 -2.24
N ASP A 40 17.59 -9.70 -1.51
CA ASP A 40 17.69 -9.73 -0.05
C ASP A 40 16.31 -9.73 0.60
N THR A 41 15.37 -8.90 0.11
CA THR A 41 13.99 -8.87 0.61
C THR A 41 13.29 -10.20 0.39
N CYS A 42 13.48 -10.82 -0.77
CA CYS A 42 12.88 -12.12 -1.07
C CYS A 42 13.43 -13.23 -0.16
N VAL A 43 14.73 -13.25 0.11
CA VAL A 43 15.33 -14.21 1.06
C VAL A 43 14.83 -13.96 2.48
N ALA A 44 14.74 -12.70 2.90
CA ALA A 44 14.23 -12.35 4.22
C ALA A 44 12.75 -12.73 4.41
N MET A 45 11.91 -12.51 3.38
CA MET A 45 10.51 -12.94 3.39
C MET A 45 10.38 -14.47 3.48
N ASP A 46 11.20 -15.20 2.73
CA ASP A 46 11.19 -16.66 2.73
C ASP A 46 11.64 -17.25 4.08
N ASP A 47 12.70 -16.69 4.67
CA ASP A 47 13.23 -17.12 5.96
C ASP A 47 12.22 -16.89 7.10
N TRP A 48 11.52 -15.74 7.09
CA TRP A 48 10.46 -15.46 8.05
C TRP A 48 9.28 -16.43 7.94
N VAL A 49 8.88 -16.80 6.72
CA VAL A 49 7.80 -17.78 6.48
C VAL A 49 8.16 -19.16 7.04
N GLN A 50 9.44 -19.55 6.94
CA GLN A 50 9.94 -20.83 7.43
C GLN A 50 10.13 -20.85 8.96
N HIS A 51 10.47 -19.70 9.57
CA HIS A 51 10.80 -19.59 10.99
C HIS A 51 9.96 -18.52 11.73
N PRO A 52 8.61 -18.66 11.81
CA PRO A 52 7.71 -17.62 12.32
C PRO A 52 7.81 -17.34 13.83
N THR A 53 8.41 -18.24 14.61
CA THR A 53 8.59 -18.09 16.06
C THR A 53 10.05 -17.82 16.46
N ALA A 54 10.94 -17.66 15.49
CA ALA A 54 12.33 -17.28 15.73
C ALA A 54 12.47 -15.76 15.65
N LYS A 55 13.37 -15.17 16.45
CA LYS A 55 13.74 -13.76 16.31
C LYS A 55 14.33 -13.51 14.93
N THR A 56 13.51 -13.00 14.03
CA THR A 56 13.90 -12.59 12.68
C THR A 56 13.82 -11.07 12.58
N ALA A 57 14.43 -10.48 11.56
CA ALA A 57 14.39 -9.03 11.35
C ALA A 57 12.97 -8.45 11.17
N MET A 58 11.98 -9.31 10.91
CA MET A 58 10.58 -8.95 10.66
C MET A 58 9.64 -9.27 11.84
N ASP A 59 10.11 -10.02 12.85
CA ASP A 59 9.39 -10.30 14.12
C ASP A 59 9.16 -9.02 14.94
N ASP A 60 10.12 -8.09 14.92
CA ASP A 60 10.03 -6.80 15.63
C ASP A 60 8.93 -5.86 15.07
N PHE A 61 8.43 -6.11 13.85
CA PHE A 61 7.40 -5.28 13.19
C PHE A 61 6.05 -5.98 13.05
N ILE A 62 6.02 -7.31 12.98
CA ILE A 62 4.80 -8.13 12.86
C ILE A 62 4.93 -9.34 13.80
N PRO A 63 4.78 -9.16 15.12
CA PRO A 63 4.87 -10.26 16.06
C PRO A 63 3.70 -11.21 15.83
N CYS A 64 4.01 -12.45 15.48
CA CYS A 64 3.01 -13.49 15.31
C CYS A 64 2.63 -14.05 16.66
N VAL A 65 1.33 -14.09 16.94
CA VAL A 65 0.80 -14.78 18.09
C VAL A 65 0.55 -16.24 17.71
N ASP A 66 0.78 -17.16 18.64
CA ASP A 66 0.51 -18.57 18.37
C ASP A 66 -1.00 -18.82 18.21
N ASN A 67 -1.36 -19.86 17.45
CA ASN A 67 -2.75 -20.18 17.15
C ASN A 67 -3.59 -20.41 18.43
N ALA A 68 -3.02 -20.95 19.52
CA ALA A 68 -3.78 -21.19 20.74
C ALA A 68 -4.17 -19.85 21.40
N THR A 69 -3.22 -18.93 21.52
CA THR A 69 -3.47 -17.58 22.03
C THR A 69 -4.43 -16.80 21.11
N ALA A 70 -4.28 -16.91 19.78
CA ALA A 70 -5.20 -16.29 18.83
C ALA A 70 -6.65 -16.83 18.96
N GLN A 71 -6.83 -18.14 19.13
CA GLN A 71 -8.13 -18.73 19.41
C GLN A 71 -8.69 -18.28 20.76
N GLU A 72 -7.84 -18.11 21.78
CA GLU A 72 -8.24 -17.53 23.06
C GLU A 72 -8.72 -16.08 22.88
N THR A 73 -7.99 -15.24 22.11
CA THR A 73 -8.42 -13.87 21.77
C THR A 73 -9.78 -13.87 21.06
N LEU A 74 -10.04 -14.82 20.15
CA LEU A 74 -11.33 -14.95 19.49
C LEU A 74 -12.46 -15.27 20.49
N VAL A 75 -12.20 -16.20 21.42
CA VAL A 75 -13.16 -16.55 22.49
C VAL A 75 -13.43 -15.35 23.38
N GLN A 76 -12.39 -14.60 23.78
CA GLN A 76 -12.52 -13.38 24.57
C GLN A 76 -13.31 -12.29 23.82
N SER A 77 -13.09 -12.13 22.52
CA SER A 77 -13.86 -11.19 21.68
C SER A 77 -15.36 -11.53 21.63
N LYS A 78 -15.69 -12.83 21.48
CA LYS A 78 -17.08 -13.32 21.56
C LYS A 78 -17.67 -13.07 22.95
N GLN A 79 -16.91 -13.32 24.01
CA GLN A 79 -17.32 -13.10 25.39
C GLN A 79 -17.62 -11.62 25.67
N VAL A 80 -16.76 -10.70 25.24
CA VAL A 80 -16.98 -9.25 25.39
C VAL A 80 -18.24 -8.82 24.62
N SER A 81 -18.41 -9.31 23.39
CA SER A 81 -19.63 -9.04 22.60
C SER A 81 -20.89 -9.54 23.31
N PHE A 82 -20.86 -10.77 23.84
CA PHE A 82 -21.96 -11.35 24.62
C PHE A 82 -22.28 -10.53 25.88
N GLN A 83 -21.26 -10.11 26.62
CA GLN A 83 -21.43 -9.31 27.83
C GLN A 83 -21.99 -7.91 27.56
N LEU A 84 -21.52 -7.23 26.50
CA LEU A 84 -22.00 -5.91 26.12
C LEU A 84 -23.49 -5.93 25.78
N VAL A 85 -23.96 -6.95 25.04
CA VAL A 85 -25.40 -7.11 24.77
C VAL A 85 -26.18 -7.31 26.06
N ASN A 86 -25.71 -8.18 26.95
CA ASN A 86 -26.39 -8.41 28.23
C ASN A 86 -26.45 -7.15 29.11
N ILE A 87 -25.43 -6.29 29.08
CA ILE A 87 -25.45 -5.01 29.78
C ILE A 87 -26.52 -4.10 29.19
N VAL A 88 -26.60 -4.00 27.87
CA VAL A 88 -27.63 -3.20 27.18
C VAL A 88 -29.03 -3.73 27.51
N ASP A 89 -29.25 -5.04 27.42
CA ASP A 89 -30.55 -5.64 27.71
C ASP A 89 -30.94 -5.51 29.18
N ASN A 90 -29.98 -5.59 30.10
CA ASN A 90 -30.22 -5.35 31.52
C ASN A 90 -30.65 -3.89 31.76
N VAL A 91 -29.98 -2.92 31.12
CA VAL A 91 -30.38 -1.50 31.16
C VAL A 91 -31.79 -1.33 30.62
N LEU A 92 -32.11 -1.95 29.48
CA LEU A 92 -33.44 -1.88 28.89
C LEU A 92 -34.51 -2.51 29.81
N ALA A 93 -34.27 -3.71 30.33
CA ALA A 93 -35.24 -4.45 31.14
C ALA A 93 -35.47 -3.80 32.52
N ASN A 94 -34.41 -3.41 33.23
CA ASN A 94 -34.50 -2.97 34.61
C ASN A 94 -34.68 -1.46 34.80
N PHE A 95 -34.30 -0.65 33.82
CA PHE A 95 -34.45 0.81 33.89
C PHE A 95 -35.53 1.29 32.92
N SER A 96 -35.29 1.20 31.60
CA SER A 96 -36.22 1.79 30.62
C SER A 96 -37.60 1.12 30.59
N ASN A 97 -37.66 -0.20 30.59
CA ASN A 97 -38.91 -0.96 30.47
C ASN A 97 -39.62 -1.17 31.81
N ARG A 98 -38.93 -0.99 32.94
CA ARG A 98 -39.50 -1.11 34.29
C ARG A 98 -40.22 0.16 34.72
N ASP A 99 -39.76 1.33 34.28
CA ASP A 99 -40.40 2.59 34.62
C ASP A 99 -41.82 2.68 34.04
N ASN A 100 -42.77 3.20 34.81
CA ASN A 100 -44.16 3.41 34.41
C ASN A 100 -44.32 4.63 33.45
N GLN A 101 -43.30 4.93 32.64
CA GLN A 101 -43.36 5.99 31.64
C GLN A 101 -44.29 5.61 30.47
N SER A 102 -44.94 6.61 29.89
CA SER A 102 -46.05 6.46 28.93
C SER A 102 -45.68 5.89 27.55
N GLY A 103 -44.42 5.57 27.29
CA GLY A 103 -43.95 5.06 25.99
C GLY A 103 -44.10 3.54 25.83
N PRO A 104 -44.13 3.02 24.58
CA PRO A 104 -44.08 1.59 24.31
C PRO A 104 -42.77 0.96 24.81
N LEU A 105 -42.80 -0.34 25.11
CA LEU A 105 -41.62 -1.09 25.56
C LEU A 105 -40.55 -1.09 24.46
N VAL A 106 -39.31 -0.81 24.84
CA VAL A 106 -38.16 -0.82 23.95
C VAL A 106 -37.79 -2.28 23.68
N PRO A 107 -37.65 -2.70 22.41
CA PRO A 107 -37.24 -4.07 22.08
C PRO A 107 -35.79 -4.30 22.52
N VAL A 108 -35.52 -5.48 23.08
CA VAL A 108 -34.18 -5.88 23.51
C VAL A 108 -33.28 -6.21 22.32
N LEU A 109 -31.98 -6.10 22.53
CA LEU A 109 -30.97 -6.39 21.52
C LEU A 109 -30.80 -7.90 21.36
N CYS A 110 -30.74 -8.38 20.14
CA CYS A 110 -30.41 -9.78 19.91
C CYS A 110 -28.94 -10.03 20.25
N ASN A 111 -28.73 -10.97 21.17
CA ASN A 111 -27.42 -11.53 21.40
C ASN A 111 -27.16 -12.64 20.38
N PRO A 112 -26.13 -12.56 19.53
CA PRO A 112 -25.85 -13.62 18.55
C PRO A 112 -25.24 -14.87 19.19
N PHE A 113 -24.95 -14.86 20.49
CA PHE A 113 -24.30 -15.95 21.22
C PHE A 113 -25.18 -16.47 22.36
N ASN A 114 -25.10 -17.78 22.59
CA ASN A 114 -25.53 -18.44 23.82
C ASN A 114 -24.52 -18.22 24.95
N SER A 115 -24.86 -18.62 26.18
CA SER A 115 -23.96 -18.54 27.34
C SER A 115 -22.70 -19.40 27.21
N ASP A 116 -22.72 -20.42 26.33
CA ASP A 116 -21.57 -21.25 25.96
C ASP A 116 -20.81 -20.71 24.72
N LEU A 117 -21.14 -19.49 24.27
CA LEU A 117 -20.58 -18.80 23.11
C LEU A 117 -20.86 -19.47 21.75
N THR A 118 -21.78 -20.42 21.70
CA THR A 118 -22.30 -20.95 20.43
C THR A 118 -23.19 -19.91 19.74
N VAL A 119 -23.18 -19.92 18.41
CA VAL A 119 -24.02 -19.00 17.61
C VAL A 119 -25.48 -19.41 17.76
N LYS A 120 -26.36 -18.42 17.98
CA LYS A 120 -27.80 -18.61 18.06
C LYS A 120 -28.55 -17.66 17.14
N ASP A 121 -29.74 -18.07 16.73
CA ASP A 121 -30.69 -17.19 16.08
C ASP A 121 -31.41 -16.31 17.12
N CYS A 122 -31.77 -15.10 16.69
CA CYS A 122 -32.51 -14.14 17.51
C CYS A 122 -33.94 -14.61 17.75
N ALA A 123 -34.47 -14.36 18.95
CA ALA A 123 -35.86 -14.64 19.26
C ALA A 123 -36.81 -13.61 18.59
N PRO A 124 -38.08 -13.98 18.32
CA PRO A 124 -39.06 -13.04 17.80
C PRO A 124 -39.23 -11.83 18.73
N GLY A 125 -39.11 -10.62 18.18
CA GLY A 125 -39.22 -9.36 18.93
C GLY A 125 -37.89 -8.76 19.39
N GLU A 126 -36.77 -9.47 19.22
CA GLU A 126 -35.43 -8.93 19.41
C GLU A 126 -34.98 -8.15 18.17
N VAL A 127 -34.16 -7.11 18.36
CA VAL A 127 -33.57 -6.32 17.25
C VAL A 127 -32.12 -6.73 17.02
N GLY A 128 -31.76 -7.03 15.78
CA GLY A 128 -30.36 -7.32 15.42
C GLY A 128 -29.49 -6.06 15.39
N TYR A 129 -28.16 -6.23 15.50
CA TYR A 129 -27.20 -5.13 15.56
C TYR A 129 -27.36 -4.07 14.46
N HIS A 130 -27.62 -4.49 13.21
CA HIS A 130 -27.73 -3.59 12.06
C HIS A 130 -28.92 -2.62 12.18
N ASN A 131 -30.02 -3.07 12.77
CA ASN A 131 -31.28 -2.30 12.82
C ASN A 131 -31.56 -1.73 14.21
N ALA A 132 -30.81 -2.13 15.25
CA ALA A 132 -31.09 -1.77 16.64
C ALA A 132 -31.11 -0.25 16.87
N THR A 133 -30.12 0.47 16.36
CA THR A 133 -30.04 1.93 16.53
C THR A 133 -31.21 2.64 15.86
N GLU A 134 -31.58 2.22 14.65
CA GLU A 134 -32.74 2.78 13.94
C GLU A 134 -34.05 2.46 14.65
N ALA A 135 -34.23 1.20 15.08
CA ALA A 135 -35.41 0.76 15.79
C ALA A 135 -35.61 1.54 17.10
N TRP A 136 -34.54 1.82 17.84
CA TRP A 136 -34.61 2.53 19.12
C TRP A 136 -34.87 4.04 19.01
N LYS A 137 -34.64 4.67 17.85
CA LYS A 137 -34.93 6.10 17.66
C LYS A 137 -36.38 6.47 17.95
N ALA A 138 -37.31 5.59 17.62
CA ALA A 138 -38.74 5.79 17.87
C ALA A 138 -39.13 5.82 19.36
N TYR A 139 -38.21 5.43 20.25
CA TYR A 139 -38.43 5.36 21.69
C TYR A 139 -37.73 6.48 22.47
N VAL A 140 -37.04 7.38 21.77
CA VAL A 140 -36.32 8.50 22.36
C VAL A 140 -37.30 9.62 22.71
N CYS A 141 -37.27 10.05 23.97
CA CYS A 141 -38.06 11.15 24.48
C CYS A 141 -37.29 12.48 24.43
N GLN A 142 -38.02 13.60 24.44
CA GLN A 142 -37.44 14.89 24.84
C GLN A 142 -37.30 14.92 26.36
N VAL A 143 -36.24 15.56 26.87
CA VAL A 143 -35.92 15.61 28.29
C VAL A 143 -36.12 17.00 28.88
N SER A 144 -36.52 17.06 30.15
CA SER A 144 -36.54 18.26 30.98
C SER A 144 -35.12 18.71 31.36
N SER A 145 -35.00 19.88 32.01
CA SER A 145 -33.74 20.34 32.62
C SER A 145 -33.18 19.39 33.69
N THR A 146 -34.01 18.50 34.24
CA THR A 146 -33.63 17.47 35.22
C THR A 146 -33.33 16.11 34.59
N GLY A 147 -33.37 15.99 33.25
CA GLY A 147 -33.05 14.75 32.53
C GLY A 147 -34.18 13.72 32.46
N ILE A 148 -35.41 14.11 32.80
CA ILE A 148 -36.58 13.22 32.80
C ILE A 148 -37.34 13.39 31.49
N CYS A 149 -37.86 12.28 30.92
CA CYS A 149 -38.68 12.32 29.71
C CYS A 149 -39.95 13.18 29.90
N THR A 150 -40.16 14.16 29.01
CA THR A 150 -41.36 15.02 28.98
C THR A 150 -42.35 14.60 27.89
N THR A 151 -41.87 13.94 26.83
CA THR A 151 -42.70 13.36 25.76
C THR A 151 -42.81 11.84 25.92
N PRO A 152 -43.82 11.20 25.30
CA PRO A 152 -43.89 9.73 25.26
C PRO A 152 -42.59 9.14 24.70
N GLY A 153 -42.00 8.22 25.45
CA GLY A 153 -40.71 7.59 25.17
C GLY A 153 -40.14 6.97 26.45
N ARG A 154 -39.11 6.15 26.32
CA ARG A 154 -38.45 5.45 27.45
C ARG A 154 -36.94 5.62 27.45
N LEU A 155 -36.38 6.20 26.39
CA LEU A 155 -34.94 6.44 26.25
C LEU A 155 -34.67 7.93 26.29
N THR A 156 -33.81 8.37 27.22
CA THR A 156 -33.24 9.70 27.14
C THR A 156 -32.22 9.76 26.00
N PRO A 157 -31.95 10.92 25.40
CA PRO A 157 -30.95 11.05 24.34
C PRO A 157 -29.55 10.56 24.76
N SER A 158 -29.18 10.74 26.03
CA SER A 158 -27.90 10.28 26.60
C SER A 158 -27.83 8.77 26.80
N LEU A 159 -28.94 8.11 27.15
CA LEU A 159 -29.00 6.67 27.27
C LEU A 159 -29.01 6.01 25.89
N TYR A 160 -29.77 6.57 24.95
CA TYR A 160 -29.78 6.14 23.55
C TYR A 160 -28.39 6.18 22.93
N SER A 161 -27.63 7.26 23.11
CA SER A 161 -26.28 7.37 22.52
C SER A 161 -25.29 6.34 23.11
N GLN A 162 -25.37 6.06 24.41
CA GLN A 162 -24.55 5.04 25.07
C GLN A 162 -24.90 3.62 24.61
N MET A 163 -26.19 3.30 24.44
CA MET A 163 -26.59 2.00 23.91
C MET A 163 -26.21 1.86 22.43
N ALA A 164 -26.34 2.93 21.64
CA ALA A 164 -25.93 2.93 20.25
C ALA A 164 -24.42 2.70 20.09
N SER A 165 -23.59 3.30 20.94
CA SER A 165 -22.14 3.06 20.92
C SER A 165 -21.80 1.62 21.34
N ALA A 166 -22.45 1.10 22.39
CA ALA A 166 -22.28 -0.29 22.82
C ALA A 166 -22.66 -1.29 21.72
N VAL A 167 -23.78 -1.07 21.02
CA VAL A 167 -24.19 -1.85 19.85
C VAL A 167 -23.13 -1.81 18.75
N ASN A 168 -22.61 -0.62 18.42
CA ASN A 168 -21.65 -0.47 17.34
C ASN A 168 -20.31 -1.18 17.65
N VAL A 169 -19.85 -1.11 18.90
CA VAL A 169 -18.65 -1.85 19.36
C VAL A 169 -18.90 -3.35 19.31
N SER A 170 -20.04 -3.82 19.83
CA SER A 170 -20.41 -5.24 19.82
C SER A 170 -20.53 -5.79 18.40
N TYR A 171 -21.11 -5.00 17.49
CA TYR A 171 -21.18 -5.32 16.06
C TYR A 171 -19.80 -5.41 15.43
N GLY A 172 -18.90 -4.46 15.75
CA GLY A 172 -17.53 -4.47 15.26
C GLY A 172 -16.76 -5.71 15.71
N LEU A 173 -16.84 -6.06 16.99
CA LEU A 173 -16.23 -7.27 17.54
C LEU A 173 -16.82 -8.54 16.93
N TYR A 174 -18.15 -8.61 16.77
CA TYR A 174 -18.82 -9.75 16.14
C TYR A 174 -18.43 -9.93 14.67
N ARG A 175 -18.43 -8.84 13.89
CA ARG A 175 -18.22 -8.88 12.43
C ARG A 175 -16.76 -9.00 12.04
N TYR A 176 -15.88 -8.28 12.73
CA TYR A 176 -14.45 -8.18 12.40
C TYR A 176 -13.56 -9.03 13.31
N GLY A 177 -14.06 -9.54 14.44
CA GLY A 177 -13.29 -10.36 15.38
C GLY A 177 -12.52 -11.52 14.71
N PRO A 178 -13.16 -12.37 13.88
CA PRO A 178 -12.46 -13.47 13.20
C PRO A 178 -11.31 -12.98 12.31
N PHE A 179 -11.53 -11.90 11.55
CA PHE A 179 -10.51 -11.33 10.67
C PHE A 179 -9.35 -10.71 11.47
N LEU A 180 -9.63 -10.02 12.57
CA LEU A 180 -8.60 -9.46 13.44
C LEU A 180 -7.70 -10.55 14.05
N VAL A 181 -8.29 -11.71 14.37
CA VAL A 181 -7.55 -12.87 14.88
C VAL A 181 -6.71 -13.56 13.80
N GLU A 182 -7.20 -13.62 12.55
CA GLU A 182 -6.41 -14.10 11.39
C GLU A 182 -5.25 -13.16 11.00
N LEU A 183 -5.30 -11.90 11.42
CA LEU A 183 -4.17 -10.98 11.33
C LEU A 183 -3.16 -11.23 12.45
N GLU A 184 -3.66 -11.55 13.65
CA GLU A 184 -2.87 -11.81 14.86
C GLU A 184 -2.07 -13.12 14.78
N ASP A 185 -2.64 -14.18 14.20
CA ASP A 185 -1.98 -15.49 14.06
C ASP A 185 -0.94 -15.56 12.92
N CYS A 186 -0.70 -14.43 12.24
CA CYS A 186 0.16 -14.30 11.06
C CYS A 186 -0.18 -15.20 9.88
N THR A 187 -1.28 -15.97 9.90
CA THR A 187 -1.65 -16.87 8.81
C THR A 187 -1.86 -16.07 7.52
N PHE A 188 -2.48 -14.90 7.62
CA PHE A 188 -2.65 -13.99 6.49
C PHE A 188 -1.31 -13.50 5.91
N ALA A 189 -0.43 -12.96 6.77
CA ALA A 189 0.87 -12.43 6.36
C ALA A 189 1.76 -13.52 5.77
N ARG A 190 1.78 -14.71 6.39
CA ARG A 190 2.56 -15.87 5.95
C ARG A 190 2.09 -16.41 4.60
N ARG A 191 0.79 -16.52 4.37
CA ARG A 191 0.25 -16.90 3.04
C ARG A 191 0.68 -15.90 1.98
N THR A 192 0.58 -14.60 2.28
CA THR A 192 0.94 -13.53 1.35
C THR A 192 2.43 -13.54 1.02
N PHE A 193 3.31 -13.63 2.01
CA PHE A 193 4.76 -13.68 1.78
C PHE A 193 5.20 -14.99 1.12
N THR A 194 4.53 -16.11 1.41
CA THR A 194 4.76 -17.38 0.70
C THR A 194 4.44 -17.23 -0.79
N ASP A 195 3.32 -16.58 -1.13
CA ASP A 195 2.96 -16.34 -2.53
C ASP A 195 3.92 -15.35 -3.20
N ILE A 196 4.32 -14.28 -2.52
CA ILE A 196 5.32 -13.33 -3.03
C ILE A 196 6.66 -14.02 -3.29
N SER A 197 7.17 -14.77 -2.31
CA SER A 197 8.44 -15.50 -2.39
C SER A 197 8.43 -16.52 -3.54
N ASN A 198 7.36 -17.31 -3.67
CA ASN A 198 7.32 -18.37 -4.67
C ASN A 198 6.94 -17.88 -6.07
N SER A 199 5.95 -17.00 -6.16
CA SER A 199 5.34 -16.61 -7.44
C SER A 199 6.03 -15.39 -8.05
N TYR A 200 6.45 -14.40 -7.26
CA TYR A 200 6.89 -13.11 -7.77
C TYR A 200 8.41 -12.91 -7.72
N CYS A 201 9.07 -13.33 -6.64
CA CYS A 201 10.51 -13.15 -6.46
C CYS A 201 11.39 -13.75 -7.58
N PRO A 202 11.13 -14.97 -8.11
CA PRO A 202 11.91 -15.53 -9.22
C PRO A 202 11.80 -14.68 -10.49
N HIS A 203 10.60 -14.16 -10.75
CA HIS A 203 10.31 -13.31 -11.90
C HIS A 203 10.98 -11.95 -11.75
N LEU A 204 10.81 -11.28 -10.59
CA LEU A 204 11.45 -10.00 -10.32
C LEU A 204 12.97 -10.09 -10.44
N ARG A 205 13.59 -11.13 -9.85
CA ARG A 205 15.04 -11.34 -9.95
C ARG A 205 15.49 -11.54 -11.39
N ARG A 206 14.73 -12.33 -12.17
CA ARG A 206 15.00 -12.54 -13.60
C ARG A 206 14.86 -11.23 -14.37
N TYR A 207 13.71 -10.57 -14.33
CA TYR A 207 13.48 -9.35 -15.12
C TYR A 207 14.45 -8.21 -14.76
N THR A 208 14.76 -8.00 -13.48
CA THR A 208 15.77 -7.00 -13.06
C THR A 208 17.16 -7.31 -13.61
N GLN A 209 17.57 -8.58 -13.63
CA GLN A 209 18.82 -9.01 -14.25
C GLN A 209 18.84 -8.73 -15.76
N TRP A 210 17.74 -9.03 -16.47
CA TRP A 210 17.65 -8.77 -17.91
C TRP A 210 17.68 -7.28 -18.24
N ILE A 211 17.02 -6.45 -17.44
CA ILE A 211 17.06 -4.98 -17.59
C ILE A 211 18.48 -4.47 -17.36
N TYR A 212 19.17 -4.95 -16.33
CA TYR A 212 20.56 -4.59 -16.07
C TYR A 212 21.47 -4.93 -17.26
N VAL A 213 21.40 -6.16 -17.76
CA VAL A 213 22.19 -6.59 -18.94
C VAL A 213 21.85 -5.74 -20.16
N GLY A 214 20.57 -5.46 -20.41
CA GLY A 214 20.14 -4.60 -21.51
C GLY A 214 20.69 -3.18 -21.42
N LEU A 215 20.66 -2.57 -20.23
CA LEU A 215 21.21 -1.23 -20.01
C LEU A 215 22.73 -1.20 -20.23
N VAL A 216 23.46 -2.21 -19.78
CA VAL A 216 24.91 -2.33 -20.02
C VAL A 216 25.21 -2.43 -21.52
N VAL A 217 24.46 -3.24 -22.26
CA VAL A 217 24.64 -3.37 -23.73
C VAL A 217 24.33 -2.05 -24.46
N VAL A 218 23.22 -1.40 -24.12
CA VAL A 218 22.82 -0.12 -24.75
C VAL A 218 23.84 0.98 -24.45
N SER A 219 24.29 1.10 -23.21
CA SER A 219 25.30 2.10 -22.83
C SER A 219 26.62 1.88 -23.57
N ALA A 220 27.09 0.64 -23.69
CA ALA A 220 28.28 0.29 -24.46
C ALA A 220 28.12 0.63 -25.96
N ALA A 221 26.96 0.32 -26.55
CA ALA A 221 26.68 0.61 -27.95
C ALA A 221 26.66 2.12 -28.25
N VAL A 222 26.03 2.93 -27.37
CA VAL A 222 26.01 4.40 -27.50
C VAL A 222 27.42 4.97 -27.35
N MET A 223 28.19 4.50 -26.36
CA MET A 223 29.58 4.93 -26.17
C MET A 223 30.44 4.68 -27.41
N LEU A 224 30.40 3.47 -27.96
CA LEU A 224 31.14 3.12 -29.18
C LEU A 224 30.69 3.97 -30.37
N SER A 225 29.38 4.19 -30.52
CA SER A 225 28.82 5.02 -31.59
C SER A 225 29.32 6.46 -31.52
N LEU A 226 29.39 7.05 -30.32
CA LEU A 226 29.92 8.39 -30.11
C LEU A 226 31.42 8.48 -30.40
N ILE A 227 32.20 7.48 -29.97
CA ILE A 227 33.65 7.41 -30.25
C ILE A 227 33.89 7.37 -31.76
N PHE A 228 33.22 6.46 -32.48
CA PHE A 228 33.33 6.37 -33.94
C PHE A 228 32.92 7.67 -34.64
N TRP A 229 31.85 8.31 -34.17
CA TRP A 229 31.38 9.56 -34.74
C TRP A 229 32.35 10.72 -34.51
N VAL A 230 32.98 10.83 -33.34
CA VAL A 230 34.02 11.83 -33.04
C VAL A 230 35.26 11.61 -33.92
N VAL A 231 35.71 10.36 -34.08
CA VAL A 231 36.84 10.02 -34.96
C VAL A 231 36.53 10.38 -36.40
N TYR A 232 35.36 9.99 -36.91
CA TYR A 232 34.91 10.31 -38.27
C TYR A 232 34.81 11.82 -38.50
N ALA A 233 34.21 12.56 -37.55
CA ALA A 233 34.09 14.00 -37.65
C ALA A 233 35.46 14.70 -37.66
N ARG A 234 36.42 14.21 -36.86
CA ARG A 234 37.80 14.70 -36.84
C ARG A 234 38.49 14.46 -38.17
N GLU A 235 38.41 13.25 -38.72
CA GLU A 235 39.03 12.91 -40.00
C GLU A 235 38.43 13.73 -41.15
N ARG A 236 37.09 13.87 -41.18
CA ARG A 236 36.40 14.68 -42.19
C ARG A 236 36.81 16.16 -42.13
N ARG A 237 36.92 16.74 -40.93
CA ARG A 237 37.46 18.11 -40.77
C ARG A 237 38.88 18.20 -41.30
N HIS A 238 39.75 17.26 -40.94
CA HIS A 238 41.15 17.25 -41.39
C HIS A 238 41.26 17.21 -42.91
N ARG A 239 40.50 16.35 -43.60
CA ARG A 239 40.46 16.28 -45.06
C ARG A 239 39.98 17.59 -45.71
N VAL A 240 39.03 18.30 -45.11
CA VAL A 240 38.57 19.61 -45.61
C VAL A 240 39.63 20.69 -45.43
N TYR A 241 40.27 20.77 -44.26
CA TYR A 241 41.36 21.72 -44.02
C TYR A 241 42.53 21.49 -44.98
N THR A 242 43.01 20.24 -45.13
CA THR A 242 44.12 19.91 -46.04
C THR A 242 43.80 20.27 -47.50
N LYS A 243 42.55 20.07 -47.96
CA LYS A 243 42.13 20.50 -49.30
C LYS A 243 42.14 22.03 -49.46
N GLN A 244 41.67 22.79 -48.46
CA GLN A 244 41.67 24.26 -48.52
C GLN A 244 43.08 24.87 -48.53
N PHE A 245 44.02 24.29 -47.78
CA PHE A 245 45.43 24.72 -47.83
C PHE A 245 46.08 24.49 -49.21
N MET A 246 45.74 23.38 -49.90
CA MET A 246 46.24 23.12 -51.25
C MET A 246 45.67 24.08 -52.30
N THR A 247 44.41 24.49 -52.19
CA THR A 247 43.82 25.47 -53.13
C THR A 247 44.27 26.90 -52.86
N GLY A 248 44.46 27.29 -51.59
CA GLY A 248 44.92 28.64 -51.22
C GLY A 248 46.40 28.90 -51.51
N GLY A 249 47.24 27.86 -51.56
CA GLY A 249 48.66 27.97 -51.94
C GLY A 249 48.90 28.14 -53.46
N GLY A 250 47.88 27.93 -54.30
CA GLY A 250 47.99 28.03 -55.77
C GLY A 250 47.86 29.45 -56.34
N GLU A 251 47.44 30.44 -55.53
CA GLU A 251 47.11 31.79 -55.99
C GLU A 251 48.20 32.84 -55.74
N GLN A 252 49.34 32.46 -55.14
CA GLN A 252 50.48 33.36 -54.91
C GLN A 252 51.58 33.31 -55.99
N ASN A 253 51.42 32.52 -57.07
CA ASN A 253 52.47 32.31 -58.08
C ASN A 253 52.06 32.74 -59.51
N LYS A 254 51.49 33.94 -59.66
CA LYS A 254 51.34 34.63 -60.96
C LYS A 254 51.73 36.10 -60.83
N GLY A 255 53.03 36.38 -60.79
CA GLY A 255 53.54 37.71 -61.13
C GLY A 255 53.57 37.86 -62.65
N PRO A 256 53.10 38.99 -63.23
CA PRO A 256 53.37 39.29 -64.63
C PRO A 256 54.76 39.93 -64.74
N GLY A 257 55.67 39.23 -65.42
CA GLY A 257 56.94 39.77 -65.87
C GLY A 257 56.76 40.75 -67.04
N HIS A 258 57.59 41.79 -67.02
CA HIS A 258 58.10 42.63 -68.11
C HIS A 258 57.26 42.80 -69.39
N MET A 259 56.91 44.06 -69.66
CA MET A 259 57.44 44.76 -70.82
C MET A 259 57.84 46.19 -70.43
#